data_AF-A0A940NY03-F1
#
_entry.id   AF-A0A940NY03-F1
#
_cell.length_a   1.000
_cell.length_b   1.000
_cell.length_c   1.000
_cell.angle_alpha   90.00
_cell.angle_beta   90.00
_cell.angle_gamma   90.00
#
_symmetry.space_group_name_H-M   'P 1'
#
loop_
_entity.id
_entity.type
_entity.pdbx_description
1 polymer ?
#
loop_
_entity_poly.entity_id
_entity_poly.type
_entity_poly.pdbx_seq_one_letter_code
_entity_poly.pdbx_strand_id
1 'polypeptide(L)'
;ERVRPALEEAEATGYGIIMPEANELTLEEPEMIRQGGRYGVRLRASAPSLHIMKAGIQTTVSPIVGSEKQSEELVLYLLREFEENPAKIWESNIFGKSLHELVNEGLHAKLGKMPAEARLKLQETLERVINEGCSGLICLIL
;
A
#
# COMPACT_ATOMS: atom_id res chain seq x y z
N GLU A 1 -4.10 -4.88 19.61
CA GLU A 1 -5.37 -5.46 19.11
C GLU A 1 -6.02 -4.67 17.96
N ARG A 2 -5.93 -3.32 17.93
CA ARG A 2 -6.55 -2.46 16.89
C ARG A 2 -6.02 -2.63 15.46
N VAL A 3 -4.81 -3.17 15.28
CA VAL A 3 -4.21 -3.34 13.95
C VAL A 3 -4.93 -4.41 13.12
N ARG A 4 -5.36 -5.51 13.75
CA ARG A 4 -5.97 -6.65 13.03
C ARG A 4 -7.24 -6.24 12.29
N PRO A 5 -8.23 -5.55 12.90
CA PRO A 5 -9.41 -5.07 12.18
C PRO A 5 -9.07 -4.18 10.98
N ALA A 6 -8.09 -3.27 11.12
CA ALA A 6 -7.67 -2.40 10.02
C ALA A 6 -6.98 -3.18 8.88
N LEU A 7 -6.23 -4.23 9.20
CA LEU A 7 -5.68 -5.13 8.18
C LEU A 7 -6.78 -5.89 7.44
N GLU A 8 -7.76 -6.43 8.16
CA GLU A 8 -8.91 -7.13 7.56
C GLU A 8 -9.71 -6.19 6.64
N GLU A 9 -9.91 -4.94 7.05
CA GLU A 9 -10.53 -3.90 6.22
C GLU A 9 -9.70 -3.61 4.97
N ALA A 10 -8.39 -3.41 5.12
CA ALA A 10 -7.49 -3.17 3.98
C ALA A 10 -7.44 -4.34 3.01
N GLU A 11 -7.50 -5.58 3.50
CA GLU A 11 -7.58 -6.78 2.66
C GLU A 11 -8.88 -6.81 1.86
N ALA A 12 -10.02 -6.50 2.50
CA ALA A 12 -11.34 -6.53 1.88
C ALA A 12 -11.61 -5.36 0.92
N THR A 13 -11.31 -4.13 1.33
CA THR A 13 -11.72 -2.90 0.63
C THR A 13 -10.55 -2.19 -0.06
N GLY A 14 -9.31 -2.52 0.34
CA GLY A 14 -8.11 -1.82 -0.08
C GLY A 14 -7.66 -0.70 0.88
N TYR A 15 -8.46 -0.35 1.88
CA TYR A 15 -8.16 0.72 2.82
C TYR A 15 -8.65 0.38 4.23
N GLY A 16 -7.78 0.50 5.23
CA GLY A 16 -8.11 0.23 6.62
C GLY A 16 -7.68 1.36 7.55
N ILE A 17 -8.48 1.63 8.58
CA ILE A 17 -8.24 2.75 9.49
C ILE A 17 -8.09 2.26 10.93
N ILE A 18 -7.04 2.73 11.59
CA ILE A 18 -6.85 2.59 13.03
C ILE A 18 -7.20 3.93 13.67
N MET A 19 -8.39 3.98 14.28
CA MET A 19 -8.86 5.15 15.02
C MET A 19 -8.02 5.37 16.28
N PRO A 20 -7.63 6.60 16.65
CA PRO A 20 -6.93 6.90 17.90
C PRO A 20 -7.72 6.46 19.13
N GLU A 21 -6.99 6.08 20.18
CA GLU A 21 -7.55 5.86 21.51
C GLU A 21 -7.67 7.17 22.30
N ALA A 22 -8.48 7.14 23.36
CA ALA A 22 -8.70 8.30 24.20
C ALA A 22 -7.43 8.81 24.91
N ASN A 23 -6.48 7.92 25.20
CA ASN A 23 -5.16 8.26 25.76
C ASN A 23 -4.20 8.88 24.74
N GLU A 24 -4.49 8.80 23.44
CA GLU A 24 -3.72 9.42 22.35
C GLU A 24 -4.25 10.83 22.02
N LEU A 25 -5.35 11.25 22.64
CA LEU A 25 -5.91 12.60 22.51
C LEU A 25 -5.08 13.61 23.30
N THR A 26 -4.63 14.64 22.60
CA THR A 26 -4.06 15.85 23.19
C THR A 26 -5.11 16.95 23.16
N LEU A 27 -5.43 17.50 24.33
CA LEU A 27 -6.34 18.66 24.46
C LEU A 27 -5.50 19.91 24.74
N GLU A 28 -5.64 20.93 23.92
CA GLU A 28 -5.02 22.24 24.16
C GLU A 28 -5.80 23.03 25.22
N GLU A 29 -5.17 24.06 25.78
CA GLU A 29 -5.83 24.93 26.76
C GLU A 29 -7.10 25.57 26.18
N PRO A 30 -8.25 25.48 26.87
CA PRO A 30 -9.49 26.11 26.41
C PRO A 30 -9.38 27.64 26.35
N GLU A 31 -9.73 28.22 25.20
CA GLU A 31 -9.70 29.67 25.02
C GLU A 31 -11.11 30.28 25.10
N MET A 32 -11.27 31.37 25.85
CA MET A 32 -12.51 32.16 25.80
C MET A 32 -12.60 32.95 24.50
N ILE A 33 -13.67 32.75 23.75
CA ILE A 33 -13.94 33.47 22.50
C ILE A 33 -15.16 34.39 22.65
N ARG A 34 -15.13 35.54 21.98
CA ARG A 34 -16.26 36.47 21.93
C ARG A 34 -16.68 36.71 20.48
N GLN A 35 -17.95 36.47 20.17
CA GLN A 35 -18.50 36.69 18.83
C GLN A 35 -19.91 37.30 18.94
N GLY A 36 -20.12 38.47 18.33
CA GLY A 36 -21.43 39.13 18.31
C GLY A 36 -22.06 39.40 19.68
N GLY A 37 -21.25 39.75 20.70
CA GLY A 37 -21.73 39.99 22.06
C GLY A 37 -21.97 38.72 22.90
N ARG A 38 -21.76 37.53 22.35
CA ARG A 38 -21.83 36.24 23.06
C ARG A 38 -20.43 35.76 23.42
N TYR A 39 -20.33 34.99 24.51
CA TYR A 39 -19.11 34.32 24.95
C TYR A 39 -19.22 32.82 24.67
N GLY A 40 -18.10 32.21 24.30
CA GLY A 40 -17.97 30.77 24.12
C GLY A 40 -16.58 30.30 24.53
N VAL A 41 -16.40 28.98 24.52
CA VAL A 41 -15.11 28.34 24.76
C VAL A 41 -14.70 27.63 23.48
N ARG A 42 -13.48 27.89 23.02
CA ARG A 42 -12.85 27.13 21.94
C ARG A 42 -12.07 25.99 22.56
N LEU A 43 -12.39 24.78 22.13
CA LEU A 43 -11.66 23.56 22.47
C LEU A 43 -10.94 23.07 21.21
N ARG A 44 -9.66 22.72 21.33
CA ARG A 44 -8.88 22.09 20.27
C ARG A 44 -8.34 20.78 20.80
N ALA A 45 -8.60 19.70 20.08
CA ALA A 45 -8.08 18.38 20.37
C ALA A 45 -7.43 17.81 19.11
N SER A 46 -6.36 17.04 19.28
CA SER A 46 -5.65 16.34 18.22
C SER A 46 -5.31 14.92 18.64
N ALA A 47 -5.28 13.99 17.68
CA ALA A 47 -4.78 12.65 17.87
C ALA A 47 -4.33 12.05 16.53
N PRO A 48 -3.32 11.17 16.53
CA PRO A 48 -2.86 10.52 15.30
C PRO A 48 -3.82 9.39 14.89
N SER A 49 -4.10 9.28 13.59
CA SER A 49 -4.70 8.08 12.99
C SER A 49 -3.65 7.32 12.17
N LEU A 50 -3.79 6.00 12.08
CA LEU A 50 -2.98 5.19 11.16
C LEU A 50 -3.87 4.66 10.04
N HIS A 51 -3.36 4.76 8.82
CA HIS A 51 -4.05 4.33 7.61
C HIS A 51 -3.24 3.23 6.94
N ILE A 52 -3.87 2.09 6.71
CA ILE A 52 -3.28 0.93 6.03
C ILE A 52 -3.88 0.87 4.63
N MET A 53 -3.03 0.89 3.60
CA MET A 53 -3.46 0.85 2.21
C MET A 53 -2.94 -0.41 1.53
N LYS A 54 -3.83 -1.18 0.91
CA LYS A 54 -3.43 -2.32 0.07
C LYS A 54 -2.96 -1.81 -1.28
N ALA A 55 -1.71 -2.09 -1.63
CA ALA A 55 -1.16 -1.76 -2.94
C ALA A 55 -0.95 -3.04 -3.76
N GLY A 56 -1.56 -3.09 -4.95
CA GLY A 56 -1.32 -4.17 -5.91
C GLY A 56 0.02 -3.97 -6.61
N ILE A 57 0.88 -4.99 -6.59
CA ILE A 57 2.18 -4.95 -7.25
C ILE A 57 2.20 -6.04 -8.31
N GLN A 58 2.41 -5.61 -9.55
CA GLN A 58 2.54 -6.51 -10.69
C GLN A 58 4.00 -6.50 -11.13
N THR A 59 4.55 -7.66 -11.44
CA THR A 59 5.87 -7.78 -12.07
C THR A 59 5.80 -8.80 -13.19
N THR A 60 6.64 -8.60 -14.20
CA THR A 60 6.79 -9.52 -15.33
C THR A 60 8.24 -9.94 -15.36
N VAL A 61 8.48 -11.25 -15.48
CA VAL A 61 9.82 -11.80 -15.67
C VAL A 61 9.89 -12.33 -17.09
N SER A 62 10.81 -11.78 -17.88
CA SER A 62 11.06 -12.21 -19.26
C SER A 62 12.45 -12.83 -19.32
N PRO A 63 12.60 -14.12 -18.98
CA PRO A 63 13.91 -14.73 -18.99
C PRO A 63 14.43 -14.88 -20.42
N ILE A 64 15.71 -14.63 -20.64
CA ILE A 64 16.34 -14.76 -21.96
C ILE A 64 16.85 -16.20 -22.11
N VAL A 65 16.15 -16.98 -22.93
CA VAL A 65 16.46 -18.38 -23.26
C VAL A 65 17.26 -18.39 -24.56
N GLY A 66 18.60 -18.33 -24.45
CA GLY A 66 19.58 -18.52 -25.53
C GLY A 66 19.05 -18.50 -26.98
N SER A 67 18.84 -19.68 -27.55
CA SER A 67 18.32 -19.87 -28.92
C SER A 67 16.79 -20.00 -28.99
N GLU A 68 16.22 -19.78 -30.18
CA GLU A 68 14.78 -19.92 -30.44
C GLU A 68 14.23 -21.30 -30.03
N LYS A 69 14.94 -22.38 -30.38
CA LYS A 69 14.54 -23.74 -30.01
C LYS A 69 14.48 -23.94 -28.48
N GLN A 70 15.44 -23.37 -27.74
CA GLN A 70 15.43 -23.42 -26.28
C GLN A 70 14.28 -22.61 -25.68
N SER A 71 13.87 -21.53 -26.35
CA SER A 71 12.70 -20.75 -25.96
C SER A 71 11.40 -21.53 -26.16
N GLU A 72 11.25 -22.22 -27.30
CA GLU A 72 10.09 -23.07 -27.58
C GLU A 72 9.98 -24.24 -26.58
N GLU A 73 11.10 -24.92 -26.31
CA GLU A 73 11.17 -26.00 -25.32
C GLU A 73 10.76 -25.52 -23.92
N LEU A 74 11.19 -24.31 -23.51
CA LEU A 74 10.79 -23.72 -22.24
C LEU A 74 9.30 -23.41 -22.18
N VAL A 75 8.72 -22.85 -23.25
CA VAL A 75 7.28 -22.56 -23.31
C VAL A 75 6.45 -23.84 -23.19
N LEU A 76 6.82 -24.89 -23.94
CA LEU A 76 6.14 -26.18 -23.87
C LEU A 76 6.23 -26.81 -22.48
N TYR A 77 7.41 -26.74 -21.85
CA TYR A 77 7.60 -27.20 -20.47
C TYR A 77 6.68 -26.47 -19.49
N LEU A 78 6.64 -25.14 -19.54
CA LEU A 78 5.82 -24.32 -18.63
C LEU A 78 4.32 -24.56 -18.84
N LEU A 79 3.87 -24.71 -20.10
CA LEU A 79 2.47 -25.03 -20.40
C LEU A 79 2.08 -26.38 -19.82
N ARG A 80 2.93 -27.40 -19.97
CA ARG A 80 2.67 -28.73 -19.41
C ARG A 80 2.60 -28.71 -17.89
N GLU A 81 3.56 -28.08 -17.22
CA GLU A 81 3.55 -27.96 -15.76
C GLU A 81 2.32 -27.16 -15.27
N PHE A 82 1.92 -26.13 -16.01
CA PHE A 82 0.73 -25.35 -15.71
C PHE A 82 -0.56 -26.18 -15.82
N GLU A 83 -0.70 -27.02 -16.84
CA GLU A 83 -1.85 -27.92 -17.00
C GLU A 83 -1.89 -29.02 -15.92
N GLU A 84 -0.73 -29.58 -15.56
CA GLU A 84 -0.66 -30.63 -14.53
C GLU A 84 -0.90 -30.08 -13.12
N ASN A 85 -0.23 -28.98 -12.75
CA ASN A 85 -0.43 -28.28 -11.48
C ASN A 85 0.11 -26.84 -11.52
N PRO A 86 -0.76 -25.82 -11.65
CA PRO A 86 -0.36 -24.42 -11.71
C PRO A 86 0.50 -23.94 -10.54
N ALA A 87 0.40 -24.56 -9.35
CA ALA A 87 1.18 -24.17 -8.19
C ALA A 87 2.65 -24.64 -8.29
N LYS A 88 2.92 -25.77 -8.97
CA LYS A 88 4.28 -26.31 -9.11
C LYS A 88 5.17 -25.47 -10.02
N ILE A 89 4.59 -24.65 -10.88
CA ILE A 89 5.36 -23.76 -11.77
C ILE A 89 6.25 -22.79 -10.99
N TRP A 90 5.89 -22.49 -9.74
CA TRP A 90 6.69 -21.65 -8.84
C TRP A 90 7.98 -22.34 -8.38
N GLU A 91 7.94 -23.67 -8.26
CA GLU A 91 9.07 -24.52 -7.87
C GLU A 91 9.91 -24.93 -9.08
N SER A 92 9.40 -24.74 -10.31
CA SER A 92 10.15 -25.00 -11.54
C SER A 92 11.46 -24.22 -11.53
N ASN A 93 12.55 -24.96 -11.66
CA ASN A 93 13.89 -24.41 -11.71
C ASN A 93 14.18 -23.92 -13.13
N ILE A 94 14.23 -22.60 -13.30
CA ILE A 94 14.44 -21.94 -14.58
C ILE A 94 15.74 -21.13 -14.45
N PHE A 95 16.80 -21.56 -15.15
CA PHE A 95 18.14 -20.94 -15.10
C PHE A 95 18.85 -20.99 -13.73
N GLY A 96 18.67 -22.07 -12.97
CA GLY A 96 19.37 -22.26 -11.69
C GLY A 96 18.77 -21.47 -10.53
N LYS A 97 17.61 -20.82 -10.75
CA LYS A 97 16.73 -20.24 -9.73
C LYS A 97 15.31 -20.73 -9.93
N SER A 98 14.53 -20.78 -8.86
CA SER A 98 13.09 -21.01 -8.99
C SER A 98 12.41 -19.80 -9.66
N LEU A 99 11.30 -20.04 -10.38
CA LEU A 99 10.47 -18.93 -10.88
C LEU A 99 9.99 -18.02 -9.74
N HIS A 100 9.74 -18.59 -8.57
CA HIS A 100 9.39 -17.86 -7.35
C HIS A 100 10.46 -16.83 -6.95
N GLU A 101 11.74 -17.21 -6.96
CA GLU A 101 12.85 -16.29 -6.67
C GLU A 101 12.91 -15.14 -7.67
N LEU A 102 12.81 -15.43 -8.98
CA LEU A 102 12.86 -14.40 -10.01
C LEU A 102 11.71 -13.40 -9.89
N VAL A 103 10.50 -13.87 -9.57
CA VAL A 103 9.34 -13.00 -9.36
C VAL A 103 9.49 -12.20 -8.07
N ASN A 104 9.93 -12.80 -6.98
CA ASN A 104 10.16 -12.10 -5.71
C ASN A 104 11.22 -11.00 -5.84
N GLU A 105 12.31 -11.24 -6.57
CA GLU A 105 13.30 -10.20 -6.87
C GLU A 105 12.66 -9.00 -7.58
N GLY A 106 11.80 -9.25 -8.58
CA GLY A 106 11.06 -8.21 -9.28
C GLY A 106 10.06 -7.46 -8.38
N LEU A 107 9.37 -8.16 -7.49
CA LEU A 107 8.43 -7.56 -6.53
C LEU A 107 9.17 -6.70 -5.50
N HIS A 108 10.25 -7.21 -4.89
CA HIS A 108 11.08 -6.48 -3.94
C HIS A 108 11.69 -5.22 -4.57
N ALA A 109 12.18 -5.33 -5.80
CA ALA A 109 12.68 -4.18 -6.53
C ALA A 109 11.62 -3.09 -6.70
N LYS A 110 10.35 -3.44 -6.97
CA LYS A 110 9.24 -2.48 -7.11
C LYS A 110 8.79 -1.88 -5.77
N LEU A 111 8.73 -2.68 -4.71
CA LEU A 111 8.41 -2.23 -3.35
C LEU A 111 9.35 -1.12 -2.88
N GLY A 112 10.63 -1.22 -3.23
CA GLY A 112 11.64 -0.21 -2.89
C GLY A 112 11.59 1.09 -3.70
N LYS A 113 10.78 1.18 -4.78
CA LYS A 113 10.86 2.30 -5.73
C LYS A 113 10.28 3.61 -5.24
N MET A 114 9.29 3.58 -4.33
CA MET A 114 8.66 4.81 -3.87
C MET A 114 9.66 5.57 -2.97
N PRO A 115 10.18 6.75 -3.40
CA PRO A 115 11.17 7.49 -2.63
C PRO A 115 10.54 8.07 -1.35
N ALA A 116 11.36 8.34 -0.34
CA ALA A 116 10.89 8.86 0.95
C ALA A 116 10.10 10.17 0.82
N GLU A 117 10.53 11.07 -0.07
CA GLU A 117 9.83 12.34 -0.33
C GLU A 117 8.40 12.12 -0.88
N ALA A 118 8.22 11.14 -1.77
CA ALA A 118 6.88 10.82 -2.30
C ALA A 118 5.98 10.22 -1.21
N ARG A 119 6.54 9.40 -0.30
CA ARG A 119 5.80 8.86 0.86
C ARG A 119 5.32 9.99 1.77
N LEU A 120 6.19 10.98 2.03
CA LEU A 120 5.85 12.14 2.86
C LEU A 120 4.75 13.00 2.20
N LYS A 121 4.88 13.32 0.91
CA LYS A 121 3.84 14.07 0.18
C LYS A 121 2.49 13.36 0.18
N LEU A 122 2.48 12.03 0.07
CA LEU A 122 1.25 11.24 0.15
C LEU A 122 0.63 11.33 1.55
N GLN A 123 1.44 11.23 2.61
CA GLN A 123 0.98 11.41 3.99
C GLN A 123 0.38 12.81 4.19
N GLU A 124 1.10 13.87 3.81
CA GLU A 124 0.62 15.26 3.94
C GLU A 124 -0.70 15.48 3.17
N THR A 125 -0.80 14.92 1.96
CA THR A 125 -2.03 14.99 1.16
C THR A 125 -3.18 14.32 1.88
N LEU A 126 -2.95 13.14 2.46
CA LEU A 126 -3.96 12.42 3.23
C LEU A 126 -4.38 13.20 4.49
N GLU A 127 -3.43 13.75 5.24
CA GLU A 127 -3.71 14.57 6.43
C GLU A 127 -4.56 15.79 6.09
N ARG A 128 -4.27 16.48 4.99
CA ARG A 128 -5.06 17.63 4.53
C ARG A 128 -6.47 17.21 4.14
N VAL A 129 -6.62 16.12 3.41
CA VAL A 129 -7.95 15.57 3.03
C VAL A 129 -8.80 15.25 4.26
N ILE A 130 -8.19 14.71 5.33
CA ILE A 130 -8.88 14.37 6.57
C ILE A 130 -9.31 15.64 7.33
N ASN A 131 -8.41 16.62 7.47
CA ASN A 131 -8.66 17.80 8.30
C ASN A 131 -9.51 18.87 7.61
N GLU A 132 -9.24 19.13 6.33
CA GLU A 132 -9.89 20.18 5.55
C GLU A 132 -11.14 19.65 4.82
N GLY A 133 -11.28 18.32 4.73
CA GLY A 133 -12.23 17.67 3.85
C GLY A 133 -11.79 17.74 2.38
N CYS A 134 -12.28 16.82 1.57
CA CYS A 134 -12.10 16.88 0.12
C CYS A 134 -13.47 16.85 -0.57
N SER A 135 -13.82 17.94 -1.24
CA SER A 135 -15.07 18.05 -2.01
C SER A 135 -14.87 17.78 -3.51
N GLY A 136 -13.69 17.32 -3.93
CA GLY A 136 -13.32 17.21 -5.35
C GLY A 136 -12.11 16.32 -5.66
N LEU A 137 -11.28 16.78 -6.60
CA LEU A 137 -10.18 16.02 -7.23
C LEU A 137 -8.91 16.00 -6.35
N ILE A 138 -8.35 14.81 -6.15
CA ILE A 138 -6.95 14.63 -5.70
C ILE A 138 -6.10 14.37 -6.95
N CYS A 139 -5.10 15.23 -7.20
CA CYS A 139 -4.18 15.07 -8.32
C CYS A 139 -2.78 14.77 -7.78
N LEU A 140 -2.22 13.62 -8.18
CA LEU A 140 -0.84 13.23 -7.88
C LEU A 140 -0.05 13.30 -9.19
N ILE A 141 0.96 14.16 -9.24
CA ILE A 141 1.87 14.28 -10.39
C ILE A 141 3.13 13.46 -10.05
N LEU A 142 3.43 12.48 -10.90
CA LEU A 142 4.54 11.54 -10.76
C LEU A 142 5.68 11.86 -11.72
#